data_AF-A0A1I4S045-F1
#
_entry.id   AF-A0A1I4S045-F1
#
_cell.length_a   1.000
_cell.length_b   1.000
_cell.length_c   1.000
_cell.angle_alpha   90.00
_cell.angle_beta   90.00
_cell.angle_gamma   90.00
#
_symmetry.space_group_name_H-M   'P 1'
#
loop_
_entity.id
_entity.type
_entity.pdbx_description
1 polymer ?
#
loop_
_entity_poly.entity_id
_entity_poly.type
_entity_poly.pdbx_seq_one_letter_code
_entity_poly.pdbx_strand_id
1 'polypeptide(L)'
;MFKPVHLLLLIPLLFSCAGTNTTAYNSYNEEPPAATVTYQTFYDELSPYGQWIDYPGYGYVWSPSVADFRPYYNNGGWINTNYGWSWNSGYSWGWGPFHYGRWFYEAGYGWLWLPGYEWSPAWVSWRNSTDYYGWAPLAPGMDPRNAGATSLPIRSMGAPGVRRL
;
A
#
# COMPACT_ATOMS: atom_id res chain seq x y z
N MET A 1 -70.19 7.26 33.04
CA MET A 1 -69.76 8.68 33.05
C MET A 1 -68.51 8.78 33.90
N PHE A 2 -67.34 8.68 33.28
CA PHE A 2 -66.01 8.84 33.89
C PHE A 2 -65.17 9.64 32.88
N LYS A 3 -64.56 10.75 33.30
CA LYS A 3 -63.59 11.51 32.49
C LYS A 3 -62.17 11.13 32.89
N PRO A 4 -61.23 11.03 31.93
CA PRO A 4 -59.84 11.39 32.19
C PRO A 4 -59.31 12.38 31.14
N VAL A 5 -59.00 13.61 31.56
CA VAL A 5 -57.62 14.14 31.77
C VAL A 5 -56.81 14.21 30.47
N HIS A 6 -56.70 15.42 29.93
CA HIS A 6 -55.77 15.76 28.84
C HIS A 6 -54.34 15.81 29.40
N LEU A 7 -53.50 14.86 28.97
CA LEU A 7 -52.06 14.92 29.16
C LEU A 7 -51.44 15.54 27.90
N LEU A 8 -51.18 16.86 27.94
CA LEU A 8 -50.34 17.53 26.94
C LEU A 8 -48.90 17.02 27.09
N LEU A 9 -48.42 16.29 26.09
CA LEU A 9 -46.99 15.98 25.92
C LEU A 9 -46.28 17.23 25.38
N LEU A 10 -45.49 17.88 26.23
CA LEU A 10 -44.45 18.82 25.79
C LEU A 10 -43.21 17.99 25.41
N ILE A 11 -43.02 17.74 24.12
CA ILE A 11 -41.76 17.19 23.58
C ILE A 11 -40.79 18.37 23.46
N PRO A 12 -39.66 18.40 24.19
CA PRO A 12 -38.64 19.39 23.92
C PRO A 12 -38.02 19.08 22.54
N LEU A 13 -38.18 20.04 21.62
CA LEU A 13 -37.40 20.12 20.38
C LEU A 13 -35.93 20.27 20.76
N LEU A 14 -35.22 19.14 20.87
CA LEU A 14 -33.77 19.14 20.93
C LEU A 14 -33.27 19.51 19.54
N PHE A 15 -32.87 20.78 19.42
CA PHE A 15 -31.97 21.27 18.38
C PHE A 15 -30.74 20.36 18.37
N SER A 16 -30.66 19.47 17.38
CA SER A 16 -29.44 18.74 17.07
C SER A 16 -28.42 19.75 16.56
N CYS A 17 -27.52 20.17 17.46
CA CYS A 17 -26.36 20.96 17.06
C CYS A 17 -25.39 20.05 16.30
N ALA A 18 -25.08 20.46 15.07
CA ALA A 18 -23.92 20.11 14.26
C ALA A 18 -23.20 18.80 14.63
N GLY A 19 -23.58 17.71 13.97
CA GLY A 19 -22.66 16.60 13.77
C GLY A 19 -21.51 17.09 12.89
N THR A 20 -20.35 17.38 13.47
CA THR A 20 -19.12 17.42 12.69
C THR A 20 -18.89 16.01 12.17
N ASN A 21 -18.95 15.85 10.85
CA ASN A 21 -18.52 14.63 10.19
C ASN A 21 -17.01 14.50 10.40
N THR A 22 -16.58 13.97 11.54
CA THR A 22 -15.26 13.39 11.65
C THR A 22 -15.28 12.17 10.77
N THR A 23 -14.65 12.28 9.60
CA THR A 23 -14.33 11.14 8.74
C THR A 23 -13.56 10.16 9.60
N ALA A 24 -14.22 9.07 10.04
CA ALA A 24 -13.55 7.98 10.71
C ALA A 24 -12.50 7.46 9.71
N TYR A 25 -11.24 7.70 10.04
CA TYR A 25 -10.13 7.19 9.26
C TYR A 25 -10.11 5.67 9.48
N ASN A 26 -10.69 4.91 8.56
CA ASN A 26 -10.66 3.46 8.61
C ASN A 26 -9.20 3.02 8.38
N SER A 27 -8.44 2.85 9.47
CA SER A 27 -7.12 2.23 9.42
C SER A 27 -7.30 0.75 9.11
N TYR A 28 -6.90 0.34 7.91
CA TYR A 28 -6.83 -1.08 7.58
C TYR A 28 -5.69 -1.69 8.39
N ASN A 29 -5.93 -2.76 9.12
CA ASN A 29 -4.85 -3.49 9.78
C ASN A 29 -4.19 -4.38 8.73
N GLU A 30 -3.00 -4.00 8.27
CA GLU A 30 -2.15 -4.86 7.45
C GLU A 30 -1.19 -5.55 8.41
N GLU A 31 -1.27 -6.87 8.56
CA GLU A 31 -0.36 -7.58 9.46
C GLU A 31 0.86 -8.05 8.65
N PRO A 32 2.10 -7.69 9.05
CA PRO A 32 3.29 -8.30 8.49
C PRO A 32 3.21 -9.82 8.68
N PRO A 33 3.67 -10.64 7.74
CA PRO A 33 3.70 -12.09 7.93
C PRO A 33 4.38 -12.46 9.26
N ALA A 34 3.67 -13.18 10.13
CA ALA A 34 4.23 -13.69 11.39
C ALA A 34 5.33 -14.74 11.17
N ALA A 35 5.40 -15.31 9.96
CA ALA A 35 6.39 -16.28 9.55
C ALA A 35 7.58 -15.61 8.84
N THR A 36 8.79 -16.07 9.14
CA THR A 36 10.00 -15.68 8.42
C THR A 36 9.89 -16.09 6.95
N VAL A 37 9.91 -15.11 6.05
CA VAL A 37 9.99 -15.35 4.60
C VAL A 37 11.38 -15.83 4.22
N THR A 38 11.47 -16.82 3.33
CA THR A 38 12.73 -17.37 2.84
C THR A 38 12.82 -17.24 1.33
N TYR A 39 14.03 -17.41 0.78
CA TYR A 39 14.20 -17.49 -0.67
C TYR A 39 13.29 -18.56 -1.28
N GLN A 40 13.21 -19.73 -0.63
CA GLN A 40 12.39 -20.85 -1.11
C GLN A 40 10.90 -20.49 -1.13
N THR A 41 10.42 -19.74 -0.11
CA THR A 41 9.05 -19.22 -0.08
C THR A 41 8.76 -18.37 -1.32
N PHE A 42 9.65 -17.41 -1.64
CA PHE A 42 9.49 -16.61 -2.84
C PHE A 42 9.57 -17.46 -4.10
N TYR A 43 10.55 -18.36 -4.18
CA TYR A 43 10.75 -19.20 -5.35
C TYR A 43 9.49 -20.00 -5.68
N ASP A 44 8.95 -20.72 -4.71
CA ASP A 44 7.80 -21.60 -4.90
C ASP A 44 6.53 -20.81 -5.20
N GLU A 45 6.26 -19.72 -4.46
CA GLU A 45 5.00 -18.97 -4.60
C GLU A 45 4.98 -18.04 -5.81
N LEU A 46 6.14 -17.58 -6.30
CA LEU A 46 6.23 -16.69 -7.46
C LEU A 46 6.46 -17.43 -8.79
N SER A 47 6.94 -18.68 -8.75
CA SER A 47 7.19 -19.50 -9.95
C SER A 47 5.98 -19.64 -10.89
N PRO A 48 4.73 -19.78 -10.41
CA PRO A 48 3.56 -19.87 -11.29
C PRO A 48 3.23 -18.58 -12.05
N TYR A 49 3.79 -17.43 -11.64
CA TYR A 49 3.36 -16.11 -12.10
C TYR A 49 4.44 -15.34 -12.86
N GLY A 50 5.62 -15.93 -13.04
CA GLY A 50 6.76 -15.27 -13.63
C GLY A 50 7.92 -16.22 -13.87
N GLN A 51 9.10 -15.66 -14.12
CA GLN A 51 10.31 -16.41 -14.40
C GLN A 51 11.44 -15.96 -13.48
N TRP A 52 12.16 -16.93 -12.93
CA TRP A 52 13.41 -16.70 -12.20
C TRP A 52 14.57 -16.66 -13.20
N ILE A 53 15.41 -15.64 -13.09
CA ILE A 53 16.51 -15.34 -14.00
C ILE A 53 17.78 -15.20 -13.18
N ASP A 54 18.84 -15.92 -13.53
CA ASP A 54 20.17 -15.69 -12.98
C ASP A 54 20.78 -14.42 -13.60
N TYR A 55 20.82 -13.34 -12.83
CA TYR A 55 21.22 -12.02 -13.30
C TYR A 55 22.64 -11.67 -12.80
N PRO A 56 23.58 -11.32 -13.70
CA PRO A 56 24.95 -10.96 -13.31
C PRO A 56 24.99 -9.87 -12.23
N GLY A 57 25.70 -10.14 -11.14
CA GLY A 57 25.88 -9.21 -10.02
C GLY A 57 24.74 -9.20 -8.98
N TYR A 58 23.57 -9.74 -9.30
CA TYR A 58 22.42 -9.80 -8.38
C TYR A 58 21.96 -11.21 -8.03
N GLY A 59 22.40 -12.23 -8.79
CA GLY A 59 21.92 -13.60 -8.64
C GLY A 59 20.48 -13.74 -9.14
N TYR A 60 19.69 -14.61 -8.51
CA TYR A 60 18.33 -14.89 -8.97
C TYR A 60 17.37 -13.73 -8.71
N VAL A 61 16.85 -13.17 -9.80
CA VAL A 61 15.80 -12.15 -9.82
C VAL A 61 14.56 -12.71 -10.48
N TRP A 62 13.41 -12.11 -10.21
CA TRP A 62 12.12 -12.58 -10.73
C TRP A 62 11.50 -11.56 -11.69
N SER A 63 11.03 -12.04 -12.84
CA SER A 63 10.30 -11.26 -13.83
C SER A 63 8.83 -11.70 -13.86
N PRO A 64 7.85 -10.82 -13.62
CA PRO A 64 6.44 -11.17 -13.73
C PRO A 64 6.05 -11.45 -15.19
N SER A 65 5.19 -12.45 -15.41
CA SER A 65 4.61 -12.75 -16.73
C SER A 65 3.40 -11.84 -17.02
N VAL A 66 3.57 -10.53 -16.85
CA VAL A 66 2.52 -9.51 -17.05
C VAL A 66 3.01 -8.47 -18.05
N ALA A 67 2.30 -8.33 -19.17
CA ALA A 67 2.62 -7.35 -20.20
C ALA A 67 2.48 -5.90 -19.68
N ASP A 68 3.40 -5.03 -20.11
CA ASP A 68 3.45 -3.60 -19.74
C ASP A 68 3.41 -3.34 -18.22
N PHE A 69 3.91 -4.29 -17.44
CA PHE A 69 3.91 -4.21 -15.99
C PHE A 69 4.80 -3.07 -15.49
N ARG A 70 4.30 -2.33 -14.49
CA ARG A 70 5.04 -1.35 -13.71
C ARG A 70 4.68 -1.54 -12.22
N PRO A 71 5.68 -1.70 -11.34
CA PRO A 71 5.44 -1.87 -9.92
C PRO A 71 4.86 -0.58 -9.31
N TYR A 72 3.96 -0.74 -8.33
CA TYR A 72 3.23 0.36 -7.69
C TYR A 72 2.39 1.21 -8.65
N TYR A 73 1.93 0.63 -9.77
CA TYR A 73 1.11 1.33 -10.75
C TYR A 73 -0.03 0.46 -11.26
N ASN A 74 0.27 -0.72 -11.77
CA ASN A 74 -0.74 -1.62 -12.33
C ASN A 74 -1.43 -2.44 -11.25
N ASN A 75 -2.74 -2.66 -11.42
CA ASN A 75 -3.56 -3.59 -10.63
C ASN A 75 -3.34 -3.47 -9.11
N GLY A 76 -3.50 -2.27 -8.56
CA GLY A 76 -3.40 -2.01 -7.14
C GLY A 76 -3.63 -0.54 -6.82
N GLY A 77 -3.48 -0.19 -5.55
CA GLY A 77 -3.60 1.20 -5.09
C GLY A 77 -3.13 1.40 -3.65
N TRP A 78 -2.90 2.64 -3.29
CA TRP A 78 -2.51 3.01 -1.94
C TRP A 78 -3.69 2.95 -0.98
N ILE A 79 -3.53 2.18 0.09
CA ILE A 79 -4.44 2.17 1.24
C ILE A 79 -3.67 2.66 2.46
N ASN A 80 -4.37 3.22 3.43
CA ASN A 80 -3.72 3.61 4.67
C ASN A 80 -3.99 2.59 5.76
N THR A 81 -2.91 2.15 6.36
CA THR A 81 -2.85 1.11 7.36
C THR A 81 -2.25 1.66 8.65
N ASN A 82 -2.23 0.83 9.69
CA ASN A 82 -1.45 1.11 10.90
C ASN A 82 0.06 1.22 10.65
N TYR A 83 0.56 0.76 9.48
CA TYR A 83 1.96 0.91 9.04
C TYR A 83 2.19 2.09 8.08
N GLY A 84 1.14 2.87 7.76
CA GLY A 84 1.23 4.03 6.87
C GLY A 84 0.57 3.77 5.51
N TRP A 85 1.01 4.49 4.47
CA TRP A 85 0.54 4.24 3.11
C TRP A 85 1.16 2.96 2.57
N SER A 86 0.31 1.95 2.41
CA SER A 86 0.68 0.62 1.93
C SER A 86 0.15 0.38 0.53
N TRP A 87 0.92 -0.33 -0.27
CA TRP A 87 0.45 -0.74 -1.59
C TRP A 87 -0.45 -1.96 -1.47
N ASN A 88 -1.74 -1.80 -1.77
CA ASN A 88 -2.66 -2.92 -1.88
C ASN A 88 -2.65 -3.46 -3.32
N SER A 89 -1.94 -4.56 -3.52
CA SER A 89 -1.88 -5.24 -4.82
C SER A 89 -3.12 -6.09 -5.08
N GLY A 90 -3.64 -6.03 -6.30
CA GLY A 90 -4.66 -6.94 -6.82
C GLY A 90 -4.08 -8.21 -7.47
N TYR A 91 -2.75 -8.36 -7.50
CA TYR A 91 -2.11 -9.60 -7.94
C TYR A 91 -2.01 -10.59 -6.79
N SER A 92 -2.32 -11.87 -7.03
CA SER A 92 -2.24 -12.93 -6.01
C SER A 92 -0.82 -13.11 -5.44
N TRP A 93 0.20 -12.87 -6.25
CA TRP A 93 1.61 -12.89 -5.86
C TRP A 93 2.08 -11.59 -5.18
N GLY A 94 1.23 -10.56 -5.12
CA GLY A 94 1.63 -9.21 -4.72
C GLY A 94 2.13 -9.08 -3.27
N TRP A 95 1.74 -10.01 -2.40
CA TRP A 95 2.15 -10.05 -0.99
C TRP A 95 3.69 -10.04 -0.84
N GLY A 96 4.41 -10.67 -1.77
CA GLY A 96 5.87 -10.75 -1.76
C GLY A 96 6.50 -9.50 -2.37
N PRO A 97 6.53 -9.37 -3.71
CA PRO A 97 7.33 -8.36 -4.37
C PRO A 97 6.97 -6.89 -4.10
N PHE A 98 5.78 -6.58 -3.59
CA PHE A 98 5.44 -5.19 -3.24
C PHE A 98 5.86 -4.78 -1.82
N HIS A 99 6.03 -5.75 -0.93
CA HIS A 99 6.34 -5.53 0.49
C HIS A 99 7.75 -5.98 0.87
N TYR A 100 8.38 -6.76 0.01
CA TYR A 100 9.72 -7.30 0.16
C TYR A 100 10.58 -6.97 -1.06
N GLY A 101 11.90 -6.99 -0.86
CA GLY A 101 12.86 -6.85 -1.96
C GLY A 101 12.87 -5.48 -2.64
N ARG A 102 13.39 -5.44 -3.87
CA ARG A 102 13.58 -4.21 -4.64
C ARG A 102 13.23 -4.45 -6.11
N TRP A 103 12.56 -3.47 -6.70
CA TRP A 103 12.31 -3.45 -8.14
C TRP A 103 13.40 -2.64 -8.85
N PHE A 104 13.87 -3.14 -9.99
CA PHE A 104 14.74 -2.41 -10.90
C PHE A 104 14.30 -2.66 -12.34
N TYR A 105 14.62 -1.72 -13.24
CA TYR A 105 14.27 -1.82 -14.64
C TYR A 105 15.52 -2.15 -15.46
N GLU A 106 15.41 -3.16 -16.31
CA GLU A 106 16.45 -3.55 -17.27
C GLU A 106 15.86 -3.56 -18.68
N ALA A 107 16.49 -2.90 -19.64
CA ALA A 107 15.89 -2.63 -20.94
C ALA A 107 15.57 -3.91 -21.74
N GLY A 108 16.34 -4.99 -21.53
CA GLY A 108 16.13 -6.28 -22.19
C GLY A 108 15.06 -7.18 -21.56
N TYR A 109 14.66 -6.91 -20.31
CA TYR A 109 13.76 -7.78 -19.53
C TYR A 109 12.50 -7.07 -19.05
N GLY A 110 12.53 -5.75 -18.89
CA GLY A 110 11.50 -4.97 -18.22
C GLY A 110 11.78 -4.82 -16.72
N TRP A 111 10.73 -4.83 -15.90
CA TRP A 111 10.87 -4.73 -14.45
C TRP A 111 11.22 -6.09 -13.84
N LEU A 112 12.35 -6.12 -13.15
CA LEU A 112 12.88 -7.27 -12.43
C LEU A 112 12.81 -7.00 -10.92
N TRP A 113 12.49 -8.05 -10.17
CA TRP A 113 12.45 -8.02 -8.72
C TRP A 113 13.62 -8.78 -8.12
N LEU A 114 14.40 -8.10 -7.28
CA LEU A 114 15.45 -8.68 -6.47
C LEU A 114 14.88 -9.03 -5.08
N PRO A 115 14.94 -10.31 -4.65
CA PRO A 115 14.46 -10.70 -3.34
C PRO A 115 15.11 -9.93 -2.18
N GLY A 116 14.32 -9.66 -1.15
CA GLY A 116 14.76 -9.13 0.13
C GLY A 116 13.81 -9.60 1.22
N TYR A 117 14.27 -9.61 2.47
CA TYR A 117 13.57 -10.31 3.56
C TYR A 117 13.02 -9.37 4.64
N GLU A 118 13.31 -8.08 4.52
CA GLU A 118 12.71 -7.05 5.34
C GLU A 118 11.36 -6.63 4.74
N TRP A 119 10.33 -6.63 5.57
CA TRP A 119 8.99 -6.19 5.20
C TRP A 119 8.86 -4.67 5.29
N SER A 120 8.14 -4.05 4.36
CA SER A 120 7.73 -2.65 4.39
C SER A 120 6.33 -2.50 3.78
N PRO A 121 5.51 -1.52 4.19
CA PRO A 121 4.23 -1.22 3.52
C PRO A 121 4.39 -0.94 2.01
N ALA A 122 5.55 -0.41 1.62
CA ALA A 122 6.06 -0.37 0.25
C ALA A 122 7.55 0.02 0.24
N TRP A 123 8.27 -0.33 -0.83
CA TRP A 123 9.65 0.09 -1.07
C TRP A 123 9.70 1.18 -2.15
N VAL A 124 9.17 2.37 -1.83
CA VAL A 124 9.11 3.51 -2.75
C VAL A 124 9.73 4.77 -2.14
N SER A 125 10.30 5.61 -3.00
CA SER A 125 10.56 7.02 -2.69
C SER A 125 9.28 7.83 -2.94
N TRP A 126 8.96 8.75 -2.02
CA TRP A 126 7.84 9.66 -2.17
C TRP A 126 8.31 11.04 -2.63
N ARG A 127 7.48 11.69 -3.43
CA ARG A 127 7.61 13.11 -3.80
C ARG A 127 6.27 13.78 -3.66
N ASN A 128 6.27 15.03 -3.20
CA ASN A 128 5.07 15.84 -3.14
C ASN A 128 5.28 17.17 -3.85
N SER A 129 4.18 17.71 -4.33
CA SER A 129 4.02 19.09 -4.76
C SER A 129 2.80 19.66 -4.03
N THR A 130 2.40 20.89 -4.37
CA THR A 130 1.19 21.50 -3.80
C THR A 130 -0.06 20.64 -4.02
N ASP A 131 -0.19 20.02 -5.20
CA ASP A 131 -1.44 19.37 -5.62
C ASP A 131 -1.31 17.87 -5.90
N TYR A 132 -0.08 17.34 -5.95
CA TYR A 132 0.18 15.95 -6.35
C TYR A 132 1.17 15.25 -5.45
N TYR A 133 0.94 13.95 -5.30
CA TYR A 133 1.90 13.00 -4.75
C TYR A 133 2.38 12.08 -5.87
N GLY A 134 3.71 11.94 -5.96
CA GLY A 134 4.38 11.00 -6.86
C GLY A 134 5.18 9.99 -6.06
N TRP A 135 5.40 8.82 -6.65
CA TRP A 135 6.23 7.79 -6.06
C TRP A 135 7.03 7.07 -7.14
N ALA A 136 8.15 6.49 -6.76
CA ALA A 136 8.95 5.62 -7.62
C ALA A 136 9.54 4.47 -6.78
N PRO A 137 9.64 3.25 -7.34
CA PRO A 137 10.30 2.14 -6.66
C PRO A 137 11.71 2.49 -6.23
N LEU A 138 12.13 2.01 -5.06
CA LEU A 138 13.52 2.06 -4.68
C LEU A 138 14.30 0.95 -5.40
N ALA A 139 15.34 1.36 -6.11
CA ALA A 139 16.31 0.45 -6.71
C ALA A 139 17.14 -0.28 -5.65
N PRO A 140 17.71 -1.46 -5.99
CA PRO A 140 18.70 -2.16 -5.17
C PRO A 140 19.83 -1.24 -4.68
N GLY A 141 20.22 -1.40 -3.41
CA GLY A 141 21.30 -0.63 -2.79
C GLY A 141 20.94 0.78 -2.29
N MET A 142 19.72 1.29 -2.57
CA MET A 142 19.29 2.57 -2.01
C MET A 142 18.79 2.43 -0.56
N ASP A 143 19.33 3.26 0.33
CA ASP A 143 18.83 3.42 1.70
C ASP A 143 17.53 4.24 1.69
N PRO A 144 16.42 3.69 2.20
CA PRO A 144 15.16 4.43 2.30
C PRO A 144 15.27 5.78 3.01
N ARG A 145 16.13 5.87 4.03
CA ARG A 145 16.33 7.08 4.83
C ARG A 145 16.92 8.23 4.02
N ASN A 146 17.72 7.91 3.02
CA ASN A 146 18.38 8.89 2.15
C ASN A 146 17.60 9.14 0.85
N ALA A 147 16.68 8.25 0.48
CA ALA A 147 15.89 8.33 -0.74
C ALA A 147 14.56 9.09 -0.58
N GLY A 148 14.31 9.71 0.59
CA GLY A 148 12.99 10.27 0.92
C GLY A 148 11.90 9.20 1.01
N ALA A 149 12.28 7.94 1.22
CA ALA A 149 11.38 6.83 1.37
C ALA A 149 11.04 6.67 2.85
N THR A 150 9.97 7.33 3.26
CA THR A 150 9.43 7.19 4.60
C THR A 150 8.43 6.03 4.59
N SER A 151 8.79 4.90 5.22
CA SER A 151 7.83 3.94 5.78
C SER A 151 7.12 4.51 7.03
N LEU A 152 7.54 5.70 7.48
CA LEU A 152 6.95 6.41 8.59
C LEU A 152 5.69 7.16 8.16
N PRO A 153 4.69 7.24 9.04
CA PRO A 153 3.31 7.49 8.67
C PRO A 153 3.22 8.89 8.11
N ILE A 154 2.92 9.00 6.82
CA ILE A 154 2.56 10.29 6.25
C ILE A 154 1.10 10.56 6.67
N ARG A 155 0.91 10.76 7.99
CA ARG A 155 -0.33 11.25 8.62
C ARG A 155 -0.70 12.65 8.11
N SER A 156 0.21 13.33 7.43
CA SER A 156 0.01 14.64 6.80
C SER A 156 -0.40 14.58 5.32
N MET A 157 -0.33 13.40 4.68
CA MET A 157 -0.94 13.20 3.37
C MET A 157 -2.42 13.02 3.66
N GLY A 158 -3.20 14.10 3.51
CA GLY A 158 -4.65 13.99 3.47
C GLY A 158 -5.06 12.86 2.53
N ALA A 159 -6.16 12.17 2.83
CA ALA A 159 -6.66 11.05 2.02
C ALA A 159 -6.51 11.42 0.54
N PRO A 160 -5.68 10.70 -0.22
CA PRO A 160 -5.20 11.23 -1.48
C PRO A 160 -6.39 11.39 -2.40
N GLY A 161 -6.55 12.60 -2.94
CA GLY A 161 -7.05 12.72 -4.29
C GLY A 161 -6.01 12.08 -5.21
N VAL A 162 -5.96 10.75 -5.25
CA VAL A 162 -5.01 9.97 -6.06
C VAL A 162 -5.35 10.23 -7.54
N ARG A 163 -4.90 11.34 -8.09
CA ARG A 163 -4.92 11.55 -9.53
C ARG A 163 -3.55 11.20 -10.07
N ARG A 164 -3.56 10.13 -10.88
CA ARG A 164 -2.43 9.61 -11.65
C ARG A 164 -1.89 10.75 -12.51
N LEU A 165 -0.60 11.03 -12.42
CA LEU A 165 0.12 11.68 -13.51
C LEU A 165 0.41 10.64 -14.60
#